data_AF-A0A9E7FXS4-F1
#
_entry.id   AF-A0A9E7FXS4-F1
#
_cell.length_a   1.000
_cell.length_b   1.000
_cell.length_c   1.000
_cell.angle_alpha   90.00
_cell.angle_beta   90.00
_cell.angle_gamma   90.00
#
_symmetry.space_group_name_H-M   'P 1'
#
loop_
_entity.id
_entity.type
_entity.pdbx_description
1 polymer ?
#
loop_
_entity_poly.entity_id
_entity_poly.type
_entity_poly.pdbx_seq_one_letter_code
_entity_poly.pdbx_strand_id
1 'polypeptide(L)' 'MDSEGWLKTGDLCYFDDDGFLFIVDRLKELIKYKAYQVPPAELEHILVSHPGIADAAVIPYVHPDSL' A
#
# COMPACT_ATOMS: atom_id res chain seq x y z
N MET A 1 -7.17 -6.73 -17.00
CA MET A 1 -8.49 -6.12 -17.23
C MET A 1 -9.54 -7.20 -17.03
N ASP A 2 -10.72 -6.86 -16.52
CA ASP A 2 -11.83 -7.81 -16.43
C ASP A 2 -12.53 -7.97 -17.80
N SER A 3 -13.61 -8.77 -17.82
CA SER A 3 -14.39 -9.06 -19.03
C SER A 3 -15.05 -7.83 -19.66
N GLU A 4 -15.12 -6.72 -18.94
CA GLU A 4 -15.70 -5.45 -19.39
C GLU A 4 -14.62 -4.43 -19.77
N GLY A 5 -13.33 -4.80 -19.69
CA GLY A 5 -12.21 -3.95 -20.07
C GLY A 5 -11.69 -3.03 -18.97
N TRP A 6 -12.19 -3.14 -17.74
CA TRP A 6 -11.74 -2.29 -16.65
C TRP A 6 -10.41 -2.74 -16.06
N LEU A 7 -9.56 -1.76 -15.70
CA LEU A 7 -8.32 -1.98 -14.97
C LEU A 7 -8.61 -1.97 -13.46
N LYS A 8 -8.29 -3.06 -12.78
CA LYS A 8 -8.35 -3.12 -11.31
C LYS A 8 -7.08 -2.49 -10.75
N THR A 9 -7.17 -1.22 -10.34
CA THR A 9 -6.02 -0.45 -9.81
C THR A 9 -5.54 -0.99 -8.47
N GLY A 10 -6.45 -1.56 -7.68
CA GLY A 10 -6.15 -2.04 -6.34
C GLY A 10 -6.21 -0.95 -5.28
N ASP A 11 -6.70 0.25 -5.61
CA ASP A 11 -6.89 1.33 -4.65
C ASP A 11 -8.32 1.26 -4.08
N LEU A 12 -8.46 1.43 -2.77
CA LEU A 12 -9.73 1.58 -2.07
C LEU A 12 -10.07 3.07 -2.04
N CYS A 13 -11.14 3.43 -2.75
CA CYS A 13 -11.59 4.81 -2.84
C CYS A 13 -13.09 4.92 -2.59
N TYR A 14 -13.55 6.11 -2.21
CA TYR A 14 -14.96 6.46 -2.18
C TYR A 14 -15.19 7.87 -2.73
N PHE A 15 -16.42 8.13 -3.19
CA PHE A 15 -16.88 9.48 -3.53
C PHE A 15 -17.71 10.03 -2.37
N ASP A 16 -17.52 11.30 -2.03
CA ASP A 16 -18.43 12.00 -1.12
C ASP A 16 -19.68 12.52 -1.86
N ASP A 17 -20.59 13.16 -1.11
CA ASP A 17 -21.84 13.71 -1.64
C ASP A 17 -21.63 14.86 -2.64
N ASP A 18 -20.47 15.52 -2.58
CA ASP A 18 -20.08 16.61 -3.48
C ASP A 18 -19.35 16.09 -4.75
N GLY A 19 -19.13 14.78 -4.85
CA GLY A 19 -18.51 14.11 -6.00
C GLY A 19 -16.98 14.11 -5.99
N PHE A 20 -16.33 14.41 -4.86
CA PHE A 20 -14.89 14.32 -4.73
C PHE A 20 -14.44 12.88 -4.46
N LEU A 21 -13.37 12.45 -5.13
CA LEU A 21 -12.76 11.13 -4.95
C LEU A 21 -11.73 11.16 -3.83
N PHE A 22 -11.91 10.29 -2.83
CA PHE A 22 -10.96 10.08 -1.73
C PHE A 22 -10.30 8.72 -1.87
N ILE A 23 -8.96 8.70 -1.76
CA ILE A 23 -8.15 7.48 -1.69
C ILE A 23 -7.95 7.16 -0.22
N VAL A 24 -8.41 5.98 0.21
CA VAL A 24 -8.42 5.55 1.62
C VAL A 24 -7.26 4.63 1.92
N ASP A 25 -7.07 3.64 1.06
CA ASP A 25 -6.11 2.56 1.26
C ASP A 25 -5.87 1.86 -0.08
N ARG A 26 -5.13 0.76 -0.07
CA ARG A 26 -5.09 -0.19 -1.19
C ARG A 26 -5.58 -1.57 -0.77
N LEU A 27 -6.32 -2.20 -1.67
CA LEU A 27 -6.90 -3.53 -1.52
C LEU A 27 -5.86 -4.63 -1.27
N LYS A 28 -4.61 -4.46 -1.74
CA LYS A 28 -3.49 -5.38 -1.50
C LYS A 28 -2.15 -4.63 -1.53
N GLU A 29 -1.67 -4.17 -0.39
CA GLU A 29 -0.28 -3.70 -0.27
C GLU A 29 0.64 -4.86 0.09
N LEU A 30 1.34 -5.40 -0.91
CA LEU A 30 2.36 -6.42 -0.70
C LEU A 30 3.65 -6.01 -1.39
N ILE A 31 4.69 -5.77 -0.60
CA ILE A 31 6.06 -5.56 -1.08
C ILE A 31 6.65 -6.91 -1.42
N LYS A 32 7.16 -7.06 -2.64
CA LYS A 32 7.94 -8.24 -3.01
C LYS A 32 9.38 -8.06 -2.57
N TYR A 33 9.84 -8.92 -1.66
CA TYR A 33 11.22 -8.91 -1.19
C TYR A 33 11.75 -10.35 -1.19
N LYS A 34 12.79 -10.65 -1.99
CA LYS A 34 13.40 -11.99 -2.09
C LYS A 34 12.38 -13.13 -2.27
N ALA A 35 11.40 -12.94 -3.16
CA ALA A 35 10.27 -13.85 -3.40
C ALA A 35 9.24 -13.99 -2.26
N TYR A 36 9.39 -13.25 -1.16
CA TYR A 36 8.38 -13.11 -0.12
C TYR A 36 7.41 -11.96 -0.45
N GLN A 37 6.15 -12.12 -0.05
CA GLN A 37 5.14 -11.07 -0.06
C GLN A 37 5.06 -10.50 1.36
N VAL A 38 5.38 -9.23 1.51
CA VAL A 38 5.50 -8.56 2.81
C VAL A 38 4.43 -7.45 2.90
N PRO A 39 3.48 -7.53 3.84
CA PRO A 39 2.53 -6.45 4.08
C PRO A 39 3.22 -5.25 4.78
N PRO A 40 3.16 -4.02 4.23
CA PRO A 40 3.69 -2.82 4.89
C PRO A 40 3.11 -2.61 6.29
N ALA A 41 1.80 -2.80 6.47
CA ALA A 41 1.11 -2.62 7.74
C ALA A 41 1.70 -3.45 8.89
N GLU A 42 2.22 -4.65 8.61
CA GLU A 42 2.88 -5.48 9.61
C GLU A 42 4.18 -4.85 10.10
N LEU A 43 4.98 -4.31 9.18
CA LEU A 43 6.23 -3.61 9.48
C LEU A 43 5.97 -2.29 10.20
N GLU A 44 4.97 -1.51 9.77
CA GLU A 44 4.54 -0.27 10.40
C GLU A 44 4.13 -0.51 11.86
N HIS A 45 3.32 -1.54 12.12
CA HIS A 45 2.93 -1.93 13.47
C HIS A 45 4.13 -2.32 14.34
N ILE A 46 5.11 -3.04 13.78
CA ILE A 46 6.36 -3.36 14.49
C ILE A 46 7.14 -2.08 14.83
N LEU A 47 7.24 -1.13 13.90
CA LEU A 47 7.95 0.13 14.12
C LEU A 47 7.28 0.97 15.22
N VAL A 48 5.95 1.14 15.16
CA VAL A 48 5.18 1.89 16.16
C VAL A 48 5.19 1.22 17.54
N SER A 49 5.51 -0.08 17.63
CA SER A 49 5.69 -0.74 18.93
C SER A 49 6.89 -0.22 19.73
N HIS A 50 7.84 0.47 19.09
CA HIS A 50 8.98 1.09 19.76
C HIS A 50 8.58 2.43 20.42
N PRO A 51 8.84 2.66 21.71
CA PRO A 51 8.31 3.83 22.45
C PRO A 51 8.83 5.20 21.96
N GLY A 52 9.91 5.20 21.16
CA GLY A 52 10.44 6.41 20.53
C GLY A 52 9.86 6.74 19.15
N ILE A 53 8.93 5.95 18.63
CA ILE A 53 8.33 6.13 17.30
C ILE A 53 6.86 6.51 17.49
N ALA A 54 6.49 7.70 17.01
CA ALA A 54 5.11 8.20 17.10
C ALA A 54 4.20 7.64 15.99
N ASP A 55 4.76 7.44 14.79
CA ASP A 55 4.05 6.93 13.63
C ASP A 55 5.06 6.37 12.60
N ALA A 56 4.61 5.51 11.68
CA ALA A 56 5.45 4.91 10.64
C ALA A 56 4.66 4.61 9.36
N ALA A 57 5.34 4.77 8.22
CA ALA A 57 4.85 4.36 6.91
C ALA A 57 5.95 3.56 6.18
N VAL A 58 5.58 2.48 5.49
CA VAL A 58 6.51 1.58 4.82
C VAL A 58 6.22 1.55 3.32
N ILE A 59 7.21 1.96 2.52
CA ILE A 59 7.14 1.97 1.06
C ILE A 59 8.21 1.09 0.44
N PRO A 60 7.97 0.49 -0.74
CA PRO A 60 9.04 -0.16 -1.50
C PRO A 60 10.07 0.86 -1.98
N TYR A 61 11.35 0.54 -1.87
CA TYR A 61 12.44 1.31 -2.46
C TYR A 61 13.25 0.44 -3.41
N VAL A 62 13.40 0.89 -4.65
CA VAL A 62 14.15 0.18 -5.69
C VAL A 62 15.62 0.60 -5.61
N HIS A 63 16.52 -0.36 -5.42
CA HIS A 63 17.95 -0.07 -5.50
C HIS A 63 18.35 0.14 -6.98
N PRO A 64 19.16 1.16 -7.31
CA PRO A 64 19.54 1.49 -8.69
C PRO A 64 20.07 0.29 -9.52
N ASP A 65 20.71 -0.67 -8.84
CA ASP A 65 21.38 -1.81 -9.47
C ASP A 65 20.52 -3.08 -9.51
N SER A 66 19.24 -3.02 -9.11
CA SER A 66 18.33 -4.15 -9.18
C SER A 66 17.67 -4.24 -10.56
N LEU A 67 18.36 -4.90 -11.50
CA LEU A 67 17.82 -5.36 -12.79
C LEU A 67 17.61 -6.87 -12.77
#